data_AF-A0A8C5U3R6-F1
#
_entry.id   AF-A0A8C5U3R6-F1
#
_cell.length_a   1.000
_cell.length_b   1.000
_cell.length_c   1.000
_cell.angle_alpha   90.00
_cell.angle_beta   90.00
_cell.angle_gamma   90.00
#
_symmetry.space_group_name_H-M   'P 1'
#
loop_
_entity.id
_entity.type
_entity.pdbx_description
1 polymer ?
#
loop_
_entity_poly.entity_id
_entity_poly.type
_entity_poly.pdbx_seq_one_letter_code
_entity_poly.pdbx_strand_id
1 'polypeptide(L)'
;LSDAEEATEEATEEVMPSDKMELSQRLAVEELITTEASYVHNLQLCVSDIRAHLQKKQLPELDLEGLFSNTDDILHMSQRFLKGLEDTAGRGQEQLLSISKCCSPEPSTTSGLLSPPNTPREAAAGQEGSPAHQP
;
A
#
# COMPACT_ATOMS: atom_id res chain seq x y z
N LEU A 1 21.89 50.45 47.41
CA LEU A 1 23.06 49.72 47.91
C LEU A 1 22.48 48.52 48.64
N SER A 2 22.09 47.50 47.87
CA SER A 2 22.94 46.34 47.50
C SER A 2 22.81 45.28 48.60
N ASP A 3 22.43 44.02 48.39
CA ASP A 3 22.24 43.16 47.22
C ASP A 3 21.52 41.87 47.69
N ALA A 4 21.20 41.02 46.72
CA ALA A 4 20.93 39.58 46.77
C ALA A 4 19.52 39.18 46.31
N GLU A 5 19.33 39.40 45.00
CA GLU A 5 18.43 38.67 44.12
C GLU A 5 18.40 37.17 44.42
N GLU A 6 17.18 36.70 44.68
CA GLU A 6 16.48 35.74 43.83
C GLU A 6 17.32 34.55 43.36
N ALA A 7 17.16 33.46 44.12
CA ALA A 7 17.54 32.12 43.73
C ALA A 7 16.94 31.80 42.36
N THR A 8 17.80 31.78 41.36
CA THR A 8 17.60 31.17 40.05
C THR A 8 17.47 29.67 40.26
N GLU A 9 16.23 29.20 40.39
CA GLU A 9 15.88 27.78 40.26
C GLU A 9 15.10 27.60 38.95
N GLU A 10 15.73 28.01 37.84
CA GLU A 10 15.35 27.49 36.54
C GLU A 10 15.98 26.11 36.41
N ALA A 11 15.25 25.11 36.92
CA ALA A 11 15.50 23.72 36.63
C ALA A 11 15.28 23.49 35.13
N THR A 12 16.32 23.80 34.35
CA THR A 12 16.45 23.31 32.98
C THR A 12 16.61 21.80 33.08
N GLU A 13 15.48 21.12 32.97
CA GLU A 13 15.39 19.69 32.77
C GLU A 13 16.25 19.35 31.55
N GLU A 14 17.43 18.79 31.80
CA GLU A 14 18.38 18.34 30.78
C GLU A 14 17.73 17.17 30.04
N VAL A 15 16.87 17.47 29.05
CA VAL A 15 16.36 16.47 28.12
C VAL A 15 17.58 15.91 27.40
N MET A 16 17.92 14.66 27.72
CA MET A 16 19.03 13.95 27.12
C MET A 16 18.91 14.07 25.59
N PRO A 17 19.99 14.36 24.85
CA PRO A 17 19.92 14.56 23.39
C PRO A 17 19.30 13.38 22.62
N SER A 18 19.28 12.18 23.22
CA SER A 18 18.57 10.99 22.72
C SER A 18 17.06 11.17 22.71
N ASP A 19 16.46 11.68 23.80
CA ASP A 19 15.01 11.79 23.96
C ASP A 19 14.42 12.83 22.99
N LYS A 20 15.16 13.91 22.76
CA LYS A 20 14.79 14.92 21.74
C LYS A 20 14.79 14.32 20.33
N MET A 21 15.77 13.46 20.02
CA MET A 21 15.88 12.84 18.70
C MET A 21 14.74 11.85 18.47
N GLU A 22 14.42 11.02 19.47
CA GLU A 22 13.27 10.09 19.43
C GLU A 22 11.94 10.83 19.27
N LEU A 23 11.72 11.91 20.04
CA LEU A 23 10.53 12.75 19.89
C LEU A 23 10.44 13.35 18.49
N SER A 24 11.54 13.92 17.99
CA SER A 24 11.59 14.52 16.64
C SER A 24 11.30 13.47 15.56
N GLN A 25 11.82 12.25 15.74
CA GLN A 25 11.57 11.14 14.84
C GLN A 25 10.09 10.76 14.83
N ARG A 26 9.45 10.64 15.99
CA ARG A 26 8.00 10.36 16.09
C ARG A 26 7.16 11.41 15.36
N LEU A 27 7.44 12.68 15.59
CA LEU A 27 6.71 13.78 14.97
C LEU A 27 6.86 13.76 13.44
N ALA A 28 8.07 13.48 12.94
CA ALA A 28 8.30 13.35 11.50
C ALA A 28 7.51 12.17 10.88
N VAL A 29 7.33 11.08 11.62
CA VAL A 29 6.54 9.92 11.17
C VAL A 29 5.04 10.23 11.16
N GLU A 30 4.55 10.92 12.19
CA GLU A 30 3.17 11.36 12.25
C GLU A 30 2.85 12.36 11.12
N GLU A 31 3.77 13.29 10.85
CA GLU A 31 3.68 14.21 9.72
C GLU A 31 3.69 13.45 8.38
N LEU A 32 4.57 12.46 8.22
CA LEU A 32 4.62 11.64 7.01
C LEU A 32 3.30 10.88 6.77
N ILE A 33 2.72 10.28 7.81
CA ILE A 33 1.41 9.60 7.71
C ILE A 33 0.32 10.59 7.34
N THR A 34 0.29 11.75 8.02
CA THR A 34 -0.73 12.77 7.80
C THR A 34 -0.67 13.35 6.39
N THR A 35 0.54 13.61 5.90
CA THR A 35 0.76 14.15 4.56
C THR A 35 0.44 13.12 3.48
N GLU A 36 0.81 11.85 3.67
CA GLU A 36 0.46 10.77 2.72
C GLU A 36 -1.06 10.52 2.69
N ALA A 37 -1.74 10.53 3.85
CA ALA A 37 -3.19 10.41 3.92
C ALA A 37 -3.89 11.54 3.16
N SER A 38 -3.40 12.77 3.33
CA SER A 38 -3.88 13.93 2.58
C SER A 38 -3.64 13.79 1.08
N TYR A 39 -2.49 13.25 0.68
CA TYR A 39 -2.17 12.99 -0.72
C TYR A 39 -3.11 11.95 -1.35
N VAL A 40 -3.32 10.82 -0.69
CA VAL A 40 -4.29 9.78 -1.09
C VAL A 40 -5.69 10.36 -1.25
N HIS A 41 -6.14 11.19 -0.30
CA HIS A 41 -7.44 11.85 -0.39
C HIS A 41 -7.56 12.75 -1.63
N ASN A 42 -6.53 13.55 -1.93
CA ASN A 42 -6.53 14.40 -3.12
C ASN A 42 -6.55 13.58 -4.41
N LEU A 43 -5.80 12.47 -4.47
CA LEU A 43 -5.85 11.55 -5.62
C LEU A 43 -7.25 10.94 -5.78
N GLN A 44 -7.91 10.56 -4.68
CA GLN A 44 -9.30 10.07 -4.72
C GLN A 44 -10.27 11.12 -5.26
N LEU A 45 -10.15 12.40 -4.87
CA LEU A 45 -10.94 13.49 -5.45
C LEU A 45 -10.69 13.62 -6.96
N CYS A 46 -9.43 13.57 -7.38
CA CYS A 46 -9.08 13.64 -8.79
C CYS A 46 -9.74 12.52 -9.61
N VAL A 47 -9.68 11.28 -9.13
CA VAL A 47 -10.18 10.11 -9.85
C VAL A 47 -11.70 9.95 -9.72
N SER A 48 -12.24 10.02 -8.51
CA SER A 48 -13.64 9.67 -8.23
C SER A 48 -14.58 10.82 -8.54
N ASP A 49 -14.15 12.06 -8.32
CA ASP A 49 -14.99 13.24 -8.55
C ASP A 49 -14.63 13.91 -9.87
N ILE A 50 -13.42 14.46 -10.00
CA ILE A 50 -13.09 15.32 -11.13
C ILE A 50 -13.15 14.54 -12.45
N ARG A 51 -12.48 13.39 -12.54
CA ARG A 51 -12.51 12.55 -13.75
C ARG A 51 -13.93 12.12 -14.09
N ALA A 52 -14.70 11.62 -13.11
CA ALA A 52 -16.07 11.16 -13.34
C ALA A 52 -16.98 12.30 -13.84
N HIS A 53 -16.82 13.53 -13.32
CA HIS A 53 -17.55 14.69 -13.80
C HIS A 53 -17.17 15.08 -15.23
N LEU A 54 -15.88 15.04 -15.57
CA LEU A 54 -15.40 15.34 -16.92
C LEU A 54 -15.86 14.29 -17.94
N GLN A 55 -15.85 13.01 -17.57
CA GLN A 55 -16.40 11.91 -18.38
C GLN A 55 -17.88 12.16 -18.71
N LYS A 56 -18.69 12.53 -17.71
CA LYS A 56 -20.13 12.83 -17.91
C LYS A 56 -20.37 14.01 -18.85
N LYS A 57 -19.46 15.00 -18.87
CA LYS A 57 -19.58 16.19 -19.73
C LYS A 57 -19.26 15.93 -21.20
N GLN A 58 -18.63 14.79 -21.54
CA GLN A 58 -18.34 14.38 -22.92
C GLN A 58 -17.69 15.48 -23.77
N LEU A 59 -16.61 16.08 -23.26
CA LEU A 59 -15.91 17.16 -23.95
C LEU A 59 -15.16 16.62 -25.18
N PRO A 60 -15.47 17.07 -26.41
CA PRO A 60 -15.06 16.40 -27.66
C PRO A 60 -13.55 16.30 -27.91
N GLU A 61 -12.75 17.19 -27.33
CA GLU A 61 -11.29 17.28 -27.54
C GLU A 61 -10.49 16.93 -26.28
N LEU A 62 -11.17 16.53 -25.21
CA LEU A 62 -10.50 16.24 -23.94
C LEU A 62 -10.11 14.77 -23.86
N ASP A 63 -8.81 14.51 -24.01
CA ASP A 63 -8.24 13.20 -23.73
C ASP A 63 -8.12 12.98 -22.21
N LEU A 64 -9.06 12.24 -21.64
CA LEU A 64 -9.09 11.92 -20.22
C LEU A 64 -8.05 10.87 -19.83
N GLU A 65 -7.74 9.94 -20.73
CA GLU A 65 -6.72 8.92 -20.48
C GLU A 65 -5.33 9.56 -20.42
N GLY A 66 -5.03 10.50 -21.31
CA GLY A 66 -3.80 11.29 -21.23
C GLY A 66 -3.76 12.25 -20.03
N LEU A 67 -4.88 12.92 -19.72
CA LEU A 67 -4.95 13.90 -18.63
C LEU A 67 -4.74 13.26 -17.25
N PHE A 68 -5.34 12.09 -17.03
CA PHE A 68 -5.22 11.40 -15.76
C PHE A 68 -4.15 10.30 -15.76
N SER A 69 -3.75 9.80 -16.93
CA SER A 69 -2.61 8.88 -17.09
C SER A 69 -2.64 7.74 -16.06
N ASN A 70 -1.51 7.46 -15.42
CA ASN A 70 -1.34 6.44 -14.39
C ASN A 70 -1.83 6.84 -12.98
N THR A 71 -2.77 7.78 -12.85
CA THR A 71 -3.23 8.24 -11.53
C THR A 71 -3.86 7.11 -10.71
N ASP A 72 -4.53 6.13 -11.34
CA ASP A 72 -5.09 4.97 -10.62
C ASP A 72 -4.01 4.08 -10.01
N ASP A 73 -2.93 3.83 -10.76
CA ASP A 73 -1.78 3.07 -10.28
C ASP A 73 -1.08 3.81 -9.14
N ILE A 74 -0.89 5.13 -9.27
CA ILE A 74 -0.31 5.98 -8.23
C ILE A 74 -1.20 5.94 -6.97
N LEU A 75 -2.51 6.10 -7.12
CA LEU A 75 -3.45 6.02 -5.99
C LEU A 75 -3.35 4.67 -5.27
N HIS A 76 -3.29 3.57 -6.02
CA HIS A 76 -3.14 2.24 -5.45
C HIS A 76 -1.81 2.07 -4.71
N MET A 77 -0.70 2.55 -5.30
CA MET A 77 0.62 2.53 -4.66
C MET A 77 0.64 3.37 -3.38
N SER A 78 0.10 4.59 -3.41
CA SER A 78 0.03 5.49 -2.25
C SER A 78 -0.86 4.94 -1.13
N GLN A 79 -2.00 4.31 -1.44
CA GLN A 79 -2.83 3.64 -0.43
C GLN A 79 -2.08 2.51 0.26
N ARG A 80 -1.34 1.69 -0.50
CA ARG A 80 -0.52 0.62 0.06
C ARG A 80 0.63 1.19 0.92
N PHE A 81 1.26 2.26 0.46
CA PHE A 81 2.33 2.93 1.21
C PHE A 81 1.81 3.49 2.53
N LEU A 82 0.70 4.24 2.50
CA LEU A 82 0.02 4.73 3.70
C LEU A 82 -0.29 3.60 4.68
N LYS A 83 -0.87 2.50 4.19
CA LYS A 83 -1.16 1.34 5.05
C LYS A 83 0.09 0.78 5.71
N GLY A 84 1.18 0.68 4.96
CA GLY A 84 2.48 0.26 5.50
C GLY A 84 3.02 1.21 6.58
N LEU A 85 2.85 2.54 6.40
CA LEU A 85 3.24 3.54 7.40
C LEU A 85 2.42 3.41 8.68
N GLU A 86 1.09 3.34 8.58
CA GLU A 86 0.17 3.19 9.71
C GLU A 86 0.46 1.91 10.51
N ASP A 87 0.65 0.79 9.80
CA ASP A 87 0.96 -0.49 10.43
C ASP A 87 2.32 -0.44 11.15
N THR A 88 3.29 0.31 10.62
CA THR A 88 4.61 0.48 11.24
C THR A 88 4.56 1.39 12.47
N ALA A 89 3.79 2.47 12.42
CA ALA A 89 3.59 3.37 13.56
C ALA A 89 2.77 2.71 14.69
N GLY A 90 1.79 1.87 14.36
CA GLY A 90 0.95 1.16 15.32
C GLY A 90 1.68 0.07 16.13
N ARG A 91 2.86 -0.38 15.68
CA ARG A 91 3.67 -1.42 16.35
C ARG A 91 4.53 -0.93 17.53
N GLY A 92 4.49 0.37 17.85
CA GLY A 92 5.18 0.93 19.02
C GLY A 92 6.62 1.41 18.77
N GLN A 93 7.16 2.12 19.76
CA GLN A 93 8.40 2.95 19.70
C GLN A 93 9.64 2.18 19.21
N GLU A 94 9.81 0.92 19.57
CA GLU A 94 11.04 0.15 19.28
C GLU A 94 11.29 -0.11 17.78
N GLN A 95 10.31 0.16 16.89
CA GLN A 95 10.42 -0.13 15.46
C GLN A 95 10.30 1.07 14.53
N LEU A 96 10.36 2.32 15.03
CA LEU A 96 10.34 3.52 14.18
C LEU A 96 11.44 3.52 13.09
N LEU A 97 12.50 2.73 13.28
CA LEU A 97 13.57 2.44 12.31
C LEU A 97 13.14 1.61 11.09
N SER A 98 11.93 1.02 11.09
CA SER A 98 11.45 0.11 10.03
C SER A 98 10.68 0.80 8.90
N ILE A 99 10.48 2.11 8.92
CA ILE A 99 9.72 2.83 7.88
C ILE A 99 10.35 2.69 6.50
N SER A 100 11.68 2.55 6.44
CA SER A 100 12.42 2.22 5.21
C SER A 100 11.88 0.96 4.50
N LYS A 101 11.29 0.00 5.24
CA LYS A 101 10.71 -1.23 4.68
C LYS A 101 9.41 -0.96 3.90
N CYS A 102 8.69 0.11 4.21
CA CYS A 102 7.46 0.49 3.49
C CYS A 102 7.75 0.88 2.03
N CYS A 103 8.98 1.29 1.70
CA CYS A 103 9.41 1.67 0.36
C CYS A 103 9.89 0.47 -0.49
N SER A 104 9.90 -0.76 0.04
CA SER A 104 10.37 -1.93 -0.71
C SER A 104 9.23 -2.55 -1.54
N PRO A 105 9.45 -2.86 -2.82
CA PRO A 105 8.50 -3.67 -3.59
C PRO A 105 8.44 -5.09 -3.01
N GLU A 106 7.23 -5.66 -2.88
CA GLU A 106 7.06 -7.07 -2.50
C GLU A 106 7.75 -7.98 -3.51
N PRO A 107 8.29 -9.14 -3.08
CA PRO A 107 8.62 -10.20 -4.00
C PRO A 107 7.33 -10.72 -4.65
N SER A 108 7.18 -10.51 -5.96
CA SER A 108 6.10 -11.06 -6.77
C SER A 108 5.94 -12.55 -6.49
N THR A 109 4.83 -12.95 -5.86
CA THR A 109 4.53 -14.36 -5.61
C THR A 109 4.10 -15.01 -6.92
N THR A 110 5.07 -15.43 -7.74
CA THR A 110 4.83 -16.38 -8.83
C THR A 110 4.76 -17.78 -8.19
N SER A 111 3.58 -18.20 -7.77
CA SER A 111 3.30 -19.63 -7.52
C SER A 111 2.66 -20.21 -8.76
N GLY A 112 3.51 -20.62 -9.70
CA GLY A 112 3.14 -21.56 -10.74
C GLY A 112 3.11 -22.97 -10.15
N LEU A 113 1.92 -23.54 -10.00
CA LEU A 113 1.73 -24.98 -10.07
C LEU A 113 0.68 -25.27 -11.15
N LEU A 114 1.23 -25.64 -12.31
CA LEU A 114 0.56 -26.19 -13.47
C LEU A 114 -0.26 -27.41 -13.04
N SER A 115 -1.59 -27.30 -13.02
CA SER A 115 -2.45 -28.49 -12.99
C SER A 115 -2.62 -29.00 -14.42
N PRO A 116 -2.40 -30.31 -14.70
CA PRO A 116 -2.56 -30.84 -16.05
C PRO A 116 -4.06 -30.89 -16.46
N PRO A 117 -4.37 -30.78 -17.76
CA PRO A 117 -5.74 -30.83 -18.24
C PRO A 117 -6.27 -32.27 -18.16
N ASN A 118 -7.38 -32.43 -17.44
CA ASN A 118 -8.14 -33.68 -17.34
C ASN A 118 -8.81 -33.95 -18.70
N THR A 119 -8.34 -34.96 -19.44
CA THR A 119 -8.95 -35.39 -20.70
C THR A 119 -9.91 -36.56 -20.41
N PRO A 120 -11.20 -36.49 -20.78
CA PRO A 120 -12.12 -37.60 -20.58
C PRO A 120 -11.86 -38.71 -21.60
N ARG A 121 -11.82 -39.95 -21.09
CA ARG A 121 -11.57 -41.19 -21.82
C ARG A 121 -12.81 -41.59 -22.64
N GLU A 122 -12.89 -41.17 -23.89
CA GLU A 122 -13.64 -41.92 -24.92
C GLU A 122 -12.70 -42.90 -25.61
N ALA A 123 -12.91 -44.20 -25.38
CA ALA A 123 -12.36 -45.25 -26.21
C ALA A 123 -13.55 -45.98 -26.85
N ALA A 124 -13.68 -45.73 -28.14
CA ALA A 124 -14.68 -46.30 -29.02
C ALA A 124 -14.52 -47.81 -29.19
N ALA A 125 -15.64 -48.39 -29.62
CA ALA A 125 -15.88 -49.75 -30.08
C ALA A 125 -14.70 -50.46 -30.78
N GLY A 126 -14.51 -51.73 -30.42
CA GLY A 126 -13.80 -52.73 -31.21
C GLY A 126 -14.58 -54.05 -31.16
N GLN A 127 -15.20 -54.41 -32.29
CA GLN A 127 -15.72 -55.75 -32.57
C GLN A 127 -14.57 -56.75 -32.66
N GLU A 128 -14.75 -57.95 -32.09
CA GLU A 128 -14.37 -59.29 -32.59
C GLU A 128 -15.09 -60.27 -31.63
N GLY A 129 -15.92 -61.24 -32.01
CA GLY A 129 -15.86 -62.14 -33.15
C GLY A 129 -15.50 -63.55 -32.65
N SER A 130 -16.47 -64.39 -32.25
CA SER A 130 -16.43 -65.83 -32.60
C SER A 130 -17.63 -66.68 -32.15
N PRO A 131 -17.89 -67.81 -32.84
CA PRO A 131 -19.14 -68.59 -32.78
C PRO A 131 -18.98 -69.99 -32.16
N ALA A 132 -20.08 -70.62 -31.73
CA ALA A 132 -20.30 -72.07 -31.65
C ALA A 132 -21.78 -72.34 -31.28
N HIS A 133 -22.66 -72.75 -32.19
CA HIS A 133 -23.08 -74.15 -32.45
C HIS A 133 -23.38 -74.95 -31.16
N GLN A 134 -24.66 -75.02 -30.73
CA GLN A 134 -25.68 -76.07 -31.00
C GLN A 134 -25.49 -77.36 -30.16
N PRO A 135 -26.53 -78.20 -29.91
CA PRO A 135 -27.85 -78.28 -30.57
C PRO A 135 -29.05 -77.83 -29.75
#